data_AF-A0A498KH70-F1
#
_entry.id   AF-A0A498KH70-F1
#
_cell.length_a   1.000
_cell.length_b   1.000
_cell.length_c   1.000
_cell.angle_alpha   90.00
_cell.angle_beta   90.00
_cell.angle_gamma   90.00
#
_symmetry.space_group_name_H-M   'P 1'
#
loop_
_entity.id
_entity.type
_entity.pdbx_description
1 polymer ?
#
loop_
_entity_poly.entity_id
_entity_poly.type
_entity_poly.pdbx_seq_one_letter_code
_entity_poly.pdbx_strand_id
1 'polypeptide(L)' 'MVGFGQTLPRKIHQRGSVIPSMDKHPQHMQCHEGYFAIVGGPAENDTFQETRYNVPQSEPTIYINAPFVGVLAYFKV' A
#
# COMPACT_ATOMS: atom_id res chain seq x y z
N MET A 1 7.28 -2.09 1.51
CA MET A 1 6.40 -1.84 0.36
C MET A 1 5.33 -2.94 0.34
N VAL A 2 4.08 -2.61 0.10
CA VAL A 2 2.99 -3.60 -0.01
C VAL A 2 3.33 -4.58 -1.14
N GLY A 3 3.23 -5.89 -0.86
CA GLY A 3 3.51 -6.94 -1.85
C GLY A 3 4.99 -7.22 -2.13
N PHE A 4 5.94 -6.54 -1.49
CA PHE A 4 7.38 -6.71 -1.74
C PHE A 4 8.21 -6.76 -0.44
N GLY A 5 9.09 -7.77 -0.34
CA GLY A 5 9.97 -8.03 0.80
C GLY A 5 9.48 -9.14 1.74
N GLN A 6 10.29 -9.51 2.74
CA GLN A 6 9.96 -10.57 3.71
C GLN A 6 8.91 -10.12 4.73
N THR A 7 8.96 -8.85 5.14
CA THR A 7 8.00 -8.22 6.05
C THR A 7 7.42 -7.00 5.34
N LEU A 8 6.11 -7.01 5.12
CA LEU A 8 5.42 -6.01 4.29
C LEU A 8 4.13 -5.53 4.98
N PRO A 9 3.72 -4.27 4.77
CA PRO A 9 2.43 -3.78 5.25
C PRO A 9 1.27 -4.52 4.59
N ARG A 10 0.29 -4.91 5.38
CA ARG A 10 -0.91 -5.68 5.00
C ARG A 10 -2.21 -4.91 5.28
N LYS A 11 -2.19 -3.91 6.17
CA LYS A 11 -3.34 -3.12 6.60
C LYS A 11 -3.16 -1.65 6.22
N ILE A 12 -3.12 -1.39 4.92
CA ILE A 12 -2.96 -0.03 4.39
C ILE A 12 -4.26 0.78 4.43
N HIS A 13 -4.13 2.10 4.51
CA HIS A 13 -5.25 3.02 4.38
C HIS A 13 -5.64 3.19 2.89
N GLN A 14 -6.18 2.14 2.27
CA GLN A 14 -6.71 2.19 0.91
C GLN A 14 -8.08 1.50 0.86
N ARG A 15 -9.13 2.21 0.47
CA ARG A 15 -10.50 1.64 0.40
C ARG A 15 -10.60 0.44 -0.52
N GLY A 16 -9.87 0.50 -1.64
CA GLY A 16 -9.75 -0.59 -2.59
C GLY A 16 -9.13 -1.88 -2.03
N SER A 17 -8.25 -1.77 -1.03
CA SER A 17 -7.54 -2.92 -0.46
C SER A 17 -8.36 -3.78 0.50
N VAL A 18 -9.56 -3.31 0.90
CA VAL A 18 -10.44 -4.00 1.85
C VAL A 18 -11.69 -4.58 1.19
N ILE A 19 -11.69 -4.66 -0.14
CA ILE A 19 -12.80 -5.20 -0.93
C ILE A 19 -12.80 -6.74 -0.82
N PRO A 20 -13.93 -7.38 -0.46
CA PRO A 20 -14.05 -8.83 -0.30
C PRO A 20 -14.03 -9.61 -1.64
N SER A 21 -13.80 -10.93 -1.58
CA SER A 21 -13.88 -11.84 -2.74
C SER A 21 -15.29 -11.85 -3.37
N MET A 22 -15.37 -12.01 -4.70
CA MET A 22 -16.63 -12.16 -5.43
C MET A 22 -17.47 -13.38 -4.99
N ASP A 23 -16.84 -14.46 -4.53
CA ASP A 23 -17.57 -15.62 -3.99
C ASP A 23 -18.36 -15.26 -2.72
N LYS A 24 -17.88 -14.24 -1.97
CA LYS A 24 -18.51 -13.70 -0.77
C LYS A 24 -19.34 -12.44 -1.04
N HIS A 25 -19.10 -11.77 -2.16
CA HIS A 25 -19.75 -10.52 -2.54
C HIS A 25 -19.87 -10.40 -4.07
N PRO A 26 -20.83 -11.10 -4.69
CA PRO A 26 -20.92 -11.25 -6.15
C PRO A 26 -21.45 -10.02 -6.89
N GLN A 27 -21.94 -9.01 -6.16
CA GLN A 27 -22.33 -7.73 -6.75
C GLN A 27 -21.11 -6.95 -7.26
N HIS A 28 -21.28 -6.20 -8.35
CA HIS A 28 -20.21 -5.43 -8.97
C HIS A 28 -19.58 -4.43 -7.98
N MET A 29 -18.29 -4.61 -7.68
CA MET A 29 -17.48 -3.70 -6.87
C MET A 29 -16.58 -2.90 -7.83
N GLN A 30 -16.63 -1.58 -7.75
CA GLN A 30 -15.81 -0.71 -8.61
C GLN A 30 -14.32 -0.88 -8.28
N CYS A 31 -13.47 -0.78 -9.32
CA CYS A 31 -12.07 -1.18 -9.37
C CYS A 31 -11.25 -0.83 -8.12
N HIS A 32 -10.48 -1.80 -7.60
CA HIS A 32 -9.13 -1.58 -7.06
C HIS A 32 -8.38 -2.91 -6.87
N GLU A 33 -7.52 -3.25 -7.82
CA GLU A 33 -6.43 -4.18 -7.58
C GLU A 33 -5.34 -3.45 -6.77
N GLY A 34 -4.91 -4.04 -5.66
CA GLY A 34 -3.84 -3.48 -4.83
C GLY A 34 -2.49 -3.71 -5.50
N TYR A 35 -2.08 -2.82 -6.38
CA TYR A 35 -0.71 -2.79 -6.92
C TYR A 35 0.31 -2.48 -5.83
N PHE A 36 1.58 -2.81 -6.08
CA PHE A 36 2.71 -2.46 -5.21
C PHE A 36 2.61 -1.00 -4.76
N ALA A 37 2.65 -0.79 -3.45
CA ALA A 37 2.48 0.54 -2.87
C ALA A 37 3.51 0.81 -1.79
N ILE A 38 4.06 2.01 -1.83
CA ILE A 38 4.81 2.60 -0.73
C ILE A 38 3.81 3.33 0.15
N VAL A 39 3.92 3.09 1.45
CA VAL A 39 3.12 3.73 2.49
C VAL A 39 3.91 4.92 3.06
N GLY A 40 3.25 5.81 3.81
CA GLY A 40 3.89 6.98 4.41
C GLY A 40 5.16 6.68 5.23
N GLY A 41 5.23 5.52 5.87
CA GLY A 41 6.45 5.03 6.53
C GLY A 41 6.35 5.04 8.06
N PRO A 42 7.45 4.77 8.77
CA PRO A 42 7.47 4.71 10.23
C PRO A 42 7.39 6.11 10.87
N ALA A 43 7.13 6.14 12.18
CA ALA A 43 7.32 7.33 13.01
C ALA A 43 8.81 7.67 13.18
N GLU A 44 9.11 8.83 13.75
CA GLU A 44 10.48 9.29 14.01
C GLU A 44 11.29 8.34 14.90
N ASN A 45 10.63 7.53 15.72
CA ASN A 45 11.26 6.49 16.54
C ASN A 45 11.32 5.11 15.86
N ASP A 46 11.22 5.09 14.53
CA ASP A 46 11.20 3.90 13.67
C ASP A 46 10.04 2.91 13.92
N THR A 47 9.05 3.27 14.75
CA THR A 47 7.89 2.40 14.96
C THR A 47 6.89 2.49 13.80
N PHE A 48 6.42 1.33 13.35
CA PHE A 48 5.37 1.21 12.34
C PHE A 48 4.17 0.45 12.91
N GLN A 49 3.00 1.09 12.92
CA GLN A 49 1.78 0.49 13.40
C GLN A 49 1.02 -0.16 12.25
N GLU A 50 0.90 -1.49 12.29
CA GLU A 50 0.22 -2.28 11.26
C GLU A 50 -1.31 -2.12 11.35
N THR A 51 -1.82 -0.94 11.01
CA THR A 51 -3.23 -0.59 11.08
C THR A 51 -3.62 0.48 10.05
N ARG A 52 -4.76 0.23 9.37
CA ARG A 52 -5.38 1.13 8.39
C ARG A 52 -5.93 2.43 8.98
N TYR A 53 -5.98 2.53 10.30
CA TYR A 53 -6.47 3.72 11.01
C TYR A 53 -5.36 4.71 11.34
N ASN A 54 -4.09 4.29 11.25
CA ASN A 54 -2.94 5.18 11.36
C ASN A 54 -2.60 5.70 9.96
N VAL A 55 -3.39 6.69 9.53
CA VAL A 55 -3.30 7.25 8.17
C VAL A 55 -1.89 7.75 7.84
N PRO A 56 -1.20 8.54 8.70
CA PRO A 56 0.14 9.04 8.39
C PRO A 56 1.16 7.97 8.01
N GLN A 57 1.09 6.80 8.65
CA GLN A 57 2.03 5.71 8.38
C GLN A 57 1.56 4.77 7.27
N SER A 58 0.25 4.54 7.17
CA SER A 58 -0.33 3.48 6.34
C SER A 58 -0.92 3.96 5.01
N GLU A 59 -0.94 5.26 4.76
CA GLU A 59 -1.50 5.85 3.54
C GLU A 59 -0.57 5.67 2.34
N PRO A 60 -1.04 5.03 1.25
CA PRO A 60 -0.33 4.96 -0.01
C PRO A 60 -0.78 6.08 -0.95
N THR A 61 0.15 6.80 -1.58
CA THR A 61 -0.21 7.91 -2.48
C THR A 61 0.62 7.94 -3.75
N ILE A 62 0.07 8.58 -4.79
CA ILE A 62 0.74 8.72 -6.09
C ILE A 62 2.02 9.54 -5.96
N TYR A 63 2.04 10.60 -5.15
CA TYR A 63 3.21 11.45 -4.99
C TYR A 63 4.38 10.78 -4.26
N ILE A 64 4.14 9.68 -3.51
CA ILE A 64 5.21 8.84 -2.97
C ILE A 64 5.66 7.82 -4.03
N ASN A 65 4.71 7.15 -4.68
CA ASN A 65 5.03 6.07 -5.62
C ASN A 65 5.68 6.56 -6.92
N ALA A 66 5.17 7.65 -7.52
CA ALA A 66 5.61 8.15 -8.82
C ALA A 66 7.11 8.49 -8.89
N PRO A 67 7.69 9.30 -7.98
CA PRO A 67 9.14 9.56 -8.01
C PRO A 67 9.96 8.31 -7.70
N PHE A 68 9.44 7.40 -6.87
CA PHE A 68 10.16 6.17 -6.52
C PHE A 68 10.33 5.23 -7.71
N VAL A 69 9.37 5.18 -8.64
CA VAL A 69 9.53 4.43 -9.90
C VAL A 69 10.76 4.92 -10.67
N GLY A 70 11.00 6.23 -10.72
CA GLY A 70 12.19 6.80 -11.36
C GLY A 70 13.50 6.37 -10.69
N VAL A 71 13.53 6.38 -9.35
CA VAL A 71 14.69 5.91 -8.57
C VAL A 71 14.95 4.42 -8.83
N LEU A 72 13.91 3.58 -8.79
CA LEU A 72 14.07 2.15 -9.09
C LEU A 72 14.52 1.91 -10.54
N ALA A 73 14.03 2.70 -11.50
CA ALA A 73 14.42 2.58 -12.89
C ALA A 73 15.92 2.85 -13.10
N TYR A 74 16.51 3.78 -12.34
CA TYR A 74 17.97 4.00 -12.36
C TYR A 74 18.77 2.76 -11.92
N PHE A 75 18.28 2.01 -10.94
CA PHE A 75 18.93 0.78 -10.47
C PHE A 75 18.56 -0.46 -11.27
N LYS A 76 17.65 -0.34 -12.23
CA LYS A 76 17.30 -1.43 -13.15
C LYS A 76 18.37 -1.50 -14.24
N VAL A 77 19.39 -2.31 -13.97
CA VAL A 77 20.40 -2.73 -14.95
C VAL A 77 19.77 -3.56 -16.05
#